data_AF-A0A4Q6E7F9-F1
#
_entry.id   AF-A0A4Q6E7F9-F1
#
_cell.length_a   1.000
_cell.length_b   1.000
_cell.length_c   1.000
_cell.angle_alpha   90.00
_cell.angle_beta   90.00
_cell.angle_gamma   90.00
#
_symmetry.space_group_name_H-M   'P 1'
#
loop_
_entity.id
_entity.type
_entity.pdbx_description
1 polymer ?
#
loop_
_entity_poly.entity_id
_entity_poly.type
_entity_poly.pdbx_seq_one_letter_code
_entity_poly.pdbx_strand_id
1 'polypeptide(L)' 'DALEKTNRKFIKRFQYLETKAQEQGKKLQDMTLAEMDVFWNEAKKIK' A
#
# COMPACT_ATOMS: atom_id res chain seq x y z
N ASP A 1 -11.19 -12.70 -16.31
CA ASP A 1 -11.36 -12.73 -14.83
C ASP A 1 -10.13 -12.82 -13.92
N ALA A 2 -8.91 -13.09 -14.38
CA ALA A 2 -7.74 -13.16 -13.47
C ALA A 2 -7.10 -11.78 -13.18
N LEU A 3 -7.15 -10.87 -14.16
CA LEU A 3 -6.56 -9.53 -14.07
C LEU A 3 -7.29 -8.64 -13.05
N GLU A 4 -8.63 -8.62 -13.06
CA GLU A 4 -9.42 -7.81 -12.12
C GLU A 4 -9.20 -8.19 -10.65
N LYS A 5 -9.13 -9.50 -10.35
CA LYS A 5 -8.86 -9.99 -8.98
C LYS A 5 -7.48 -9.55 -8.49
N THR A 6 -6.51 -9.49 -9.40
CA THR A 6 -5.16 -9.00 -9.09
C THR A 6 -5.15 -7.50 -8.88
N ASN A 7 -5.85 -6.74 -9.73
CA ASN A 7 -6.00 -5.29 -9.59
C ASN A 7 -6.70 -4.91 -8.29
N ARG A 8 -7.77 -5.59 -7.88
CA ARG A 8 -8.46 -5.31 -6.61
C ARG A 8 -7.54 -5.51 -5.39
N LYS A 9 -6.67 -6.53 -5.42
CA LYS A 9 -5.68 -6.74 -4.34
C LYS A 9 -4.65 -5.62 -4.30
N PHE A 10 -4.22 -5.14 -5.47
CA PHE A 10 -3.30 -4.00 -5.56
C PHE A 10 -3.94 -2.71 -5.06
N ILE A 11 -5.16 -2.40 -5.49
CA ILE A 11 -5.90 -1.20 -5.08
C ILE A 11 -6.05 -1.16 -3.56
N LYS A 12 -6.46 -2.27 -2.92
CA LYS A 12 -6.58 -2.33 -1.46
C LYS A 12 -5.25 -2.04 -0.74
N ARG A 13 -4.15 -2.57 -1.25
CA ARG A 13 -2.82 -2.33 -0.66
C ARG A 13 -2.37 -0.89 -0.86
N PHE A 14 -2.64 -0.34 -2.03
CA PHE A 14 -2.30 1.04 -2.36
C PHE A 14 -3.09 2.04 -1.50
N GLN A 15 -4.39 1.80 -1.30
CA GLN A 15 -5.22 2.59 -0.39
C GLN A 15 -4.71 2.55 1.06
N TYR A 16 -4.23 1.38 1.52
CA TYR A 16 -3.61 1.27 2.84
C TYR A 16 -2.33 2.10 2.93
N LEU A 17 -1.47 2.00 1.91
CA LEU A 17 -0.25 2.80 1.81
C LEU A 17 -0.55 4.30 1.79
N GLU A 18 -1.55 4.74 1.03
CA GLU A 18 -1.99 6.15 0.99
C GLU A 18 -2.45 6.64 2.36
N THR A 19 -3.25 5.83 3.06
CA THR A 19 -3.75 6.16 4.39
C THR A 19 -2.59 6.30 5.37
N LYS A 20 -1.64 5.34 5.37
CA LYS A 20 -0.46 5.37 6.24
C LYS A 20 0.48 6.54 5.93
N ALA A 21 0.67 6.84 4.65
CA ALA A 21 1.46 7.99 4.22
C ALA A 21 0.81 9.30 4.68
N GLN A 22 -0.51 9.44 4.52
CA GLN A 22 -1.28 10.58 5.04
C GLN A 22 -1.18 10.72 6.56
N GLU A 23 -1.29 9.62 7.32
CA GLU A 23 -1.13 9.62 8.79
C GLU A 23 0.27 10.11 9.21
N GLN A 24 1.30 9.77 8.44
CA GLN A 24 2.66 10.27 8.66
C GLN A 24 2.90 11.69 8.14
N GLY A 25 1.92 12.31 7.48
CA GLY A 25 2.09 13.60 6.81
C GLY A 25 3.08 13.57 5.65
N LYS A 26 3.43 12.38 5.14
CA LYS A 26 4.36 12.19 4.02
C LYS A 26 3.60 11.79 2.77
N LYS A 27 4.13 12.16 1.60
CA LYS A 27 3.60 11.63 0.33
C LYS A 27 4.27 10.29 0.04
N LEU A 28 3.54 9.35 -0.57
CA LEU A 28 4.07 8.05 -1.00
C LEU A 28 5.33 8.13 -1.85
N GLN A 29 5.45 9.20 -2.65
CA GLN A 29 6.61 9.50 -3.49
C GLN A 29 7.85 9.95 -2.72
N ASP A 30 7.68 10.49 -1.50
CA ASP A 30 8.76 10.87 -0.59
C ASP A 30 9.21 9.71 0.32
N MET A 31 8.54 8.58 0.24
CA MET A 31 8.85 7.42 1.06
C MET A 31 10.03 6.64 0.50
N THR A 32 10.86 6.14 1.41
CA THR A 32 11.94 5.23 1.02
C THR A 32 11.39 3.84 0.66
N LEU A 33 12.13 3.10 -0.18
CA LEU A 33 11.80 1.70 -0.50
C LEU A 33 11.64 0.84 0.76
N ALA A 34 12.42 1.10 1.82
CA ALA A 34 12.33 0.38 3.08
C ALA A 34 10.99 0.66 3.80
N GLU A 35 10.59 1.93 3.92
CA GLU A 35 9.29 2.28 4.54
C GLU A 35 8.12 1.74 3.69
N MET A 36 8.25 1.80 2.37
CA MET A 36 7.24 1.28 1.44
C MET A 36 7.09 -0.25 1.59
N ASP A 37 8.19 -1.00 1.74
CA ASP A 37 8.16 -2.46 1.94
C ASP A 37 7.50 -2.85 3.28
N VAL A 38 7.74 -2.08 4.35
CA VAL A 38 7.08 -2.29 5.65
C VAL A 38 5.57 -2.14 5.52
N PHE A 39 5.08 -1.01 4.99
CA PHE A 39 3.63 -0.81 4.81
C PHE A 39 3.02 -1.79 3.82
N TRP A 40 3.77 -2.20 2.81
CA TRP A 40 3.31 -3.19 1.84
C TRP A 40 3.14 -4.56 2.49
N ASN A 41 4.04 -4.95 3.38
CA ASN A 41 3.93 -6.20 4.14
C ASN A 41 2.81 -6.14 5.18
N GLU A 42 2.56 -4.99 5.80
CA GLU A 42 1.37 -4.80 6.65
C GLU A 42 0.07 -4.92 5.85
N ALA A 43 -0.01 -4.26 4.68
CA ALA A 43 -1.16 -4.35 3.78
C ALA A 43 -1.40 -5.78 3.25
N LYS A 44 -0.37 -6.62 3.14
CA LYS A 44 -0.53 -8.05 2.82
C LYS A 44 -1.14 -8.87 3.95
N LYS A 45 -0.94 -8.46 5.22
CA LYS A 45 -1.48 -9.15 6.40
C LYS A 45 -2.94 -8.81 6.66
N ILE A 46 -3.39 -7.63 6.24
CA ILE A 46 -4.79 -7.22 6.28
C ILE A 46 -5.52 -7.99 5.16
N LYS A 47 -6.13 -9.12 5.52
CA LYS A 47 -6.79 -10.05 4.59
C LYS A 47 -8.25 -9.68 4.37
#